data_AF-A0A0C3C581-F1
#
_entry.id   AF-A0A0C3C581-F1
#
_cell.length_a   1.000
_cell.length_b   1.000
_cell.length_c   1.000
_cell.angle_alpha   90.00
_cell.angle_beta   90.00
_cell.angle_gamma   90.00
#
_symmetry.space_group_name_H-M   'P 1'
#
loop_
_entity.id
_entity.type
_entity.pdbx_description
1 polymer ?
#
loop_
_entity_poly.entity_id
_entity_poly.type
_entity_poly.pdbx_seq_one_letter_code
_entity_poly.pdbx_strand_id
1 'polypeptide(L)'
;MSPRPSVRHASVLALGLASSLVFAGPCDIYSSGGTPCDGPLYQVKRSSDGATANIAPLSAGGVANAGPQDSFCAKTTCVISIIYDQSGKGNHLTDAPPGGAAKGPGPKGYDNLASATAAPISLNGKKAYGVFIAPGTGYRNNAATGTATGDEPEGIYAVFDGTHHNGGCCFDYGNA
;
A
#
# COMPACT_ATOMS: atom_id res chain seq x y z
N MET A 1 73.39 9.91 37.91
CA MET A 1 72.78 10.04 36.57
C MET A 1 71.72 8.96 36.43
N SER A 2 70.44 9.33 36.49
CA SER A 2 69.30 8.43 36.21
C SER A 2 68.50 9.03 35.06
N PRO A 3 68.16 8.26 34.01
CA PRO A 3 67.44 8.81 32.86
C PRO A 3 65.95 8.95 33.18
N ARG A 4 65.37 10.10 32.79
CA ARG A 4 63.92 10.34 32.82
C ARG A 4 63.26 9.60 31.66
N PRO A 5 62.11 8.92 31.86
CA PRO A 5 61.40 8.27 30.76
C PRO A 5 60.67 9.32 29.90
N SER A 6 60.83 9.18 28.58
CA SER A 6 60.16 9.97 27.55
C SER A 6 58.74 9.43 27.31
N VAL A 7 57.73 10.26 27.57
CA VAL A 7 56.32 9.93 27.27
C VAL A 7 56.08 10.22 25.79
N ARG A 8 55.95 9.16 24.99
CA ARG A 8 55.52 9.25 23.59
C ARG A 8 54.00 9.46 23.54
N HIS A 9 53.59 10.58 22.97
CA HIS A 9 52.19 10.90 22.71
C HIS A 9 51.68 10.01 21.57
N ALA A 10 50.93 8.96 21.90
CA ALA A 10 50.18 8.18 20.92
C ALA A 10 48.96 9.02 20.48
N SER A 11 48.98 9.49 19.24
CA SER A 11 47.82 10.14 18.62
C SER A 11 46.79 9.07 18.29
N VAL A 12 45.65 9.09 18.98
CA VAL A 12 44.50 8.22 18.71
C VAL A 12 43.69 8.86 17.58
N LEU A 13 43.71 8.26 16.40
CA LEU A 13 42.87 8.65 15.27
C LEU A 13 41.45 8.11 15.50
N ALA A 14 40.52 8.98 15.91
CA ALA A 14 39.12 8.61 16.06
C ALA A 14 38.48 8.50 14.66
N LEU A 15 38.23 7.28 14.20
CA LEU A 15 37.39 7.01 13.03
C LEU A 15 35.94 7.36 13.40
N GLY A 16 35.45 8.49 12.90
CA GLY A 16 34.03 8.83 12.98
C GLY A 16 33.20 7.86 12.14
N LEU A 17 32.47 6.96 12.81
CA LEU A 17 31.44 6.15 12.18
C LEU A 17 30.28 7.08 11.79
N ALA A 18 30.20 7.46 10.53
CA ALA A 18 29.01 8.07 9.97
C ALA A 18 27.90 7.01 9.91
N SER A 19 27.09 6.92 10.96
CA SER A 19 25.86 6.12 10.93
C SER A 19 24.86 6.79 10.00
N SER A 20 24.76 6.28 8.77
CA SER A 20 23.64 6.56 7.89
C SER A 20 22.36 6.04 8.54
N LEU A 21 21.41 6.93 8.86
CA LEU A 21 20.05 6.54 9.22
C LEU A 21 19.40 5.87 8.01
N VAL A 22 19.34 4.54 8.00
CA VAL A 22 18.51 3.81 7.05
C VAL A 22 17.08 3.96 7.53
N PHE A 23 16.32 4.84 6.89
CA PHE A 23 14.87 4.89 7.08
C PHE A 23 14.28 3.64 6.44
N ALA A 24 13.96 2.64 7.28
CA ALA A 24 13.18 1.49 6.86
C ALA A 24 11.81 1.99 6.40
N GLY A 25 11.51 1.82 5.10
CA GLY A 25 10.16 2.03 4.60
C GLY A 25 9.18 1.01 5.20
N PRO A 26 7.86 1.20 5.07
CA PRO A 26 6.89 0.20 5.51
C PRO A 26 7.22 -1.21 5.01
N CYS A 27 7.69 -1.33 3.77
CA CYS A 27 8.12 -2.59 3.18
C CYS A 27 9.38 -3.19 3.81
N ASP A 28 10.30 -2.39 4.33
CA ASP A 28 11.46 -2.90 5.08
C ASP A 28 11.03 -3.38 6.47
N ILE A 29 10.09 -2.68 7.12
CA ILE A 29 9.47 -3.10 8.38
C ILE A 29 8.70 -4.41 8.19
N TYR A 30 7.85 -4.49 7.17
CA TYR A 30 7.11 -5.71 6.83
C TYR A 30 8.05 -6.84 6.38
N SER A 31 9.09 -6.55 5.61
CA SER A 31 10.09 -7.55 5.23
C SER A 31 10.85 -8.09 6.44
N SER A 32 11.15 -7.25 7.45
CA SER A 32 11.75 -7.73 8.71
C SER A 32 10.81 -8.67 9.49
N GLY A 33 9.50 -8.53 9.28
CA GLY A 33 8.46 -9.45 9.74
C GLY A 33 8.22 -10.67 8.81
N GLY A 34 9.06 -10.90 7.81
CA GLY A 34 8.93 -12.03 6.88
C GLY A 34 7.96 -11.80 5.71
N THR A 35 7.59 -10.55 5.44
CA THR A 35 6.60 -10.18 4.43
C THR A 35 7.15 -9.15 3.42
N PRO A 36 8.02 -9.58 2.48
CA PRO A 36 8.67 -8.68 1.53
C PRO A 36 7.68 -8.13 0.48
N CYS A 37 7.88 -6.86 0.07
CA CYS A 37 7.06 -6.20 -0.94
C CYS A 37 7.66 -6.31 -2.36
N ASP A 38 7.52 -7.47 -3.00
CA ASP A 38 8.08 -7.74 -4.34
C ASP A 38 7.04 -8.18 -5.39
N GLY A 39 5.77 -8.32 -5.01
CA GLY A 39 4.67 -8.72 -5.88
C GLY A 39 3.86 -7.57 -6.51
N PRO A 40 2.84 -7.91 -7.32
CA PRO A 40 1.82 -6.96 -7.76
C PRO A 40 1.19 -6.20 -6.59
N LEU A 41 0.96 -4.90 -6.78
CA LEU A 41 0.33 -4.03 -5.79
C LEU A 41 -1.20 -4.04 -5.93
N TYR A 42 -1.68 -4.01 -7.17
CA TYR A 42 -3.10 -4.05 -7.49
C TYR A 42 -3.33 -4.56 -8.92
N GLN A 43 -4.58 -4.92 -9.23
CA GLN A 43 -5.03 -5.30 -10.56
C GLN A 43 -5.99 -4.24 -11.10
N VAL A 44 -5.80 -3.86 -12.37
CA VAL A 44 -6.76 -3.05 -13.12
C VAL A 44 -7.56 -3.92 -14.08
N LYS A 45 -8.83 -3.58 -14.27
CA LYS A 45 -9.73 -4.18 -15.26
C LYS A 45 -10.22 -3.12 -16.22
N ARG A 46 -10.07 -3.41 -17.51
CA ARG A 46 -10.38 -2.49 -18.60
C ARG A 46 -11.81 -2.68 -19.09
N SER A 47 -12.56 -1.59 -19.26
CA SER A 47 -13.98 -1.65 -19.62
C SER A 47 -14.24 -2.06 -21.06
N SER A 48 -13.28 -1.86 -21.98
CA SER A 48 -13.46 -2.13 -23.41
C SER A 48 -13.64 -3.62 -23.74
N ASP A 49 -13.00 -4.49 -22.96
CA ASP A 49 -12.89 -5.93 -23.25
C ASP A 49 -12.84 -6.80 -21.99
N GLY A 50 -12.89 -6.20 -20.80
CA GLY A 50 -12.83 -6.92 -19.53
C GLY A 50 -11.46 -7.50 -19.20
N ALA A 51 -10.43 -7.23 -20.00
CA ALA A 51 -9.07 -7.68 -19.76
C ALA A 51 -8.53 -7.10 -18.45
N THR A 52 -7.60 -7.82 -17.83
CA THR A 52 -6.96 -7.41 -16.58
C THR A 52 -5.46 -7.29 -16.71
N ALA A 53 -4.86 -6.40 -15.93
CA ALA A 53 -3.41 -6.26 -15.82
C ALA A 53 -3.00 -5.97 -14.38
N ASN A 54 -1.92 -6.60 -13.95
CA ASN A 54 -1.33 -6.38 -12.63
C ASN A 54 -0.33 -5.22 -12.69
N ILE A 55 -0.39 -4.33 -11.71
CA ILE A 55 0.56 -3.23 -11.56
C ILE A 55 1.54 -3.55 -10.44
N ALA A 56 2.79 -3.75 -10.83
CA ALA A 56 3.91 -4.01 -9.93
C ALA A 56 4.62 -2.70 -9.54
N PRO A 57 5.44 -2.69 -8.47
CA PRO A 57 6.28 -1.55 -8.17
C PRO A 57 7.40 -1.39 -9.22
N LEU A 58 7.99 -0.19 -9.30
CA LEU A 58 9.11 0.11 -10.19
C LEU A 58 10.39 -0.68 -9.83
N SER A 59 10.51 -1.06 -8.56
CA SER A 59 11.54 -1.90 -7.97
C SER A 59 10.96 -2.53 -6.70
N ALA A 60 11.56 -3.59 -6.16
CA ALA A 60 11.13 -4.14 -4.86
C ALA A 60 11.06 -3.03 -3.80
N GLY A 61 9.96 -2.97 -3.04
CA GLY A 61 9.66 -1.91 -2.06
C GLY A 61 9.43 -0.50 -2.62
N GLY A 62 9.38 -0.34 -3.94
CA GLY A 62 9.27 0.95 -4.62
C GLY A 62 7.84 1.43 -4.91
N VAL A 63 7.74 2.62 -5.51
CA VAL A 63 6.47 3.20 -5.98
C VAL A 63 5.86 2.37 -7.11
N ALA A 64 4.54 2.29 -7.18
CA ALA A 64 3.79 1.65 -8.27
C ALA A 64 4.24 2.15 -9.65
N ASN A 65 4.37 1.23 -10.62
CA ASN A 65 4.67 1.60 -12.00
C ASN A 65 3.41 2.06 -12.74
N ALA A 66 3.17 3.36 -12.79
CA ALA A 66 2.00 3.94 -13.46
C ALA A 66 2.01 3.78 -15.00
N GLY A 67 3.17 3.61 -15.64
CA GLY A 67 3.31 3.55 -17.10
C GLY A 67 2.54 2.40 -17.77
N PRO A 68 2.68 1.15 -17.27
CA PRO A 68 1.87 0.01 -17.70
C PRO A 68 0.36 0.25 -17.54
N GLN A 69 -0.08 0.86 -16.44
CA GLN A 69 -1.49 1.21 -16.26
C GLN A 69 -1.96 2.20 -17.33
N ASP A 70 -1.23 3.28 -17.53
CA ASP A 70 -1.57 4.32 -18.50
C ASP A 70 -1.71 3.74 -19.92
N SER A 71 -0.77 2.86 -20.29
CA SER A 71 -0.77 2.19 -21.60
C SER A 71 -1.92 1.19 -21.73
N PHE A 72 -2.17 0.41 -20.67
CA PHE A 72 -3.22 -0.60 -20.65
C PHE A 72 -4.62 0.04 -20.74
N CYS A 73 -4.82 1.14 -20.02
CA CYS A 73 -6.08 1.87 -19.93
C CYS A 73 -6.27 2.92 -21.03
N ALA A 74 -5.32 3.03 -21.97
CA ALA A 74 -5.40 4.01 -23.05
C ALA A 74 -6.68 3.82 -23.88
N LYS A 75 -7.36 4.95 -24.18
CA LYS A 75 -8.58 5.02 -25.01
C LYS A 75 -9.79 4.26 -24.44
N THR A 76 -9.82 4.02 -23.13
CA THR A 76 -10.93 3.37 -22.43
C THR A 76 -10.89 3.74 -20.96
N THR A 77 -11.81 3.18 -20.16
CA THR A 77 -11.82 3.34 -18.71
C THR A 77 -11.26 2.08 -18.05
N CYS A 78 -10.67 2.27 -16.87
CA CYS A 78 -10.22 1.18 -16.02
C CYS A 78 -10.75 1.37 -14.61
N VAL A 79 -11.04 0.24 -13.97
CA VAL A 79 -11.29 0.16 -12.53
C VAL A 79 -10.20 -0.65 -11.85
N ILE A 80 -9.96 -0.41 -10.56
CA ILE A 80 -9.08 -1.23 -9.74
C ILE A 80 -9.90 -2.42 -9.24
N SER A 81 -9.67 -3.62 -9.76
CA SER A 81 -10.46 -4.82 -9.43
C SER A 81 -9.98 -5.55 -8.19
N ILE A 82 -8.68 -5.51 -7.91
CA ILE A 82 -8.07 -6.16 -6.74
C ILE A 82 -7.02 -5.23 -6.16
N ILE A 83 -7.03 -5.06 -4.84
CA ILE A 83 -5.91 -4.48 -4.10
C ILE A 83 -5.20 -5.66 -3.42
N TYR A 84 -3.95 -5.91 -3.81
CA TYR A 84 -3.23 -7.09 -3.33
C TYR A 84 -2.67 -6.85 -1.92
N ASP A 85 -2.80 -7.88 -1.11
CA ASP A 85 -2.17 -7.97 0.19
C ASP A 85 -0.71 -8.39 0.01
N GLN A 86 0.19 -7.49 0.38
CA GLN A 86 1.63 -7.69 0.26
C GLN A 86 2.19 -8.55 1.39
N SER A 87 1.39 -8.91 2.40
CA SER A 87 1.84 -9.71 3.53
C SER A 87 2.05 -11.20 3.20
N GLY A 88 1.60 -11.66 2.04
CA GLY A 88 1.60 -13.07 1.67
C GLY A 88 0.51 -13.91 2.36
N LYS A 89 -0.35 -13.30 3.19
CA LYS A 89 -1.50 -13.99 3.81
C LYS A 89 -2.67 -14.18 2.85
N GLY A 90 -2.65 -13.54 1.68
CA GLY A 90 -3.71 -13.66 0.68
C GLY A 90 -4.96 -12.84 1.02
N ASN A 91 -4.85 -11.85 1.90
CA ASN A 91 -5.96 -11.00 2.35
C ASN A 91 -6.29 -9.90 1.33
N HIS A 92 -6.32 -10.25 0.04
CA HIS A 92 -6.58 -9.33 -1.05
C HIS A 92 -7.98 -8.72 -0.92
N LEU A 93 -8.12 -7.44 -1.27
CA LEU A 93 -9.41 -6.78 -1.26
C LEU A 93 -10.01 -6.77 -2.67
N THR A 94 -11.26 -7.22 -2.77
CA THR A 94 -12.08 -7.21 -3.99
C THR A 94 -13.34 -6.37 -3.77
N ASP A 95 -14.20 -6.21 -4.77
CA ASP A 95 -15.49 -5.54 -4.63
C ASP A 95 -16.27 -6.05 -3.42
N ALA A 96 -16.77 -5.13 -2.60
CA ALA A 96 -17.48 -5.49 -1.40
C ALA A 96 -18.84 -6.14 -1.74
N PRO A 97 -19.17 -7.30 -1.14
CA PRO A 97 -20.47 -7.92 -1.34
C PRO A 97 -21.58 -7.16 -0.58
N PRO A 98 -22.86 -7.34 -0.97
CA PRO A 98 -23.98 -6.79 -0.20
C PRO A 98 -23.97 -7.32 1.24
N GLY A 99 -24.31 -6.44 2.19
CA GLY A 99 -24.41 -6.76 3.62
C GLY A 99 -25.82 -6.61 4.17
N GLY A 100 -25.96 -6.79 5.48
CA GLY A 100 -27.23 -6.55 6.19
C GLY A 100 -27.59 -5.07 6.31
N ALA A 101 -26.59 -4.20 6.44
CA ALA A 101 -26.78 -2.76 6.60
C ALA A 101 -27.07 -2.03 5.29
N ALA A 102 -26.49 -2.49 4.18
CA ALA A 102 -26.60 -1.83 2.88
C ALA A 102 -26.36 -2.80 1.72
N LYS A 103 -26.84 -2.41 0.55
CA LYS A 103 -26.49 -3.01 -0.74
C LYS A 103 -25.86 -1.94 -1.60
N GLY A 104 -24.79 -2.32 -2.29
CA GLY A 104 -24.11 -1.45 -3.23
C GLY A 104 -24.92 -1.21 -4.51
N PRO A 105 -24.54 -0.18 -5.28
CA PRO A 105 -25.18 0.16 -6.56
C PRO A 105 -24.77 -0.77 -7.71
N GLY A 106 -23.79 -1.64 -7.51
CA GLY A 106 -23.29 -2.57 -8.51
C GLY A 106 -24.18 -3.81 -8.71
N PRO A 107 -23.83 -4.67 -9.68
CA PRO A 107 -24.58 -5.88 -9.97
C PRO A 107 -24.77 -6.77 -8.74
N LYS A 108 -25.98 -7.30 -8.55
CA LYS A 108 -26.36 -8.15 -7.41
C LYS A 108 -26.17 -7.47 -6.04
N GLY A 109 -26.07 -6.14 -5.99
CA GLY A 109 -25.89 -5.38 -4.75
C GLY A 109 -24.46 -5.31 -4.25
N TYR A 110 -23.48 -5.68 -5.08
CA TYR A 110 -22.07 -5.40 -4.80
C TYR A 110 -21.80 -3.90 -4.86
N ASP A 111 -20.78 -3.45 -4.15
CA ASP A 111 -20.29 -2.08 -4.31
C ASP A 111 -19.57 -1.92 -5.66
N ASN A 112 -19.47 -0.67 -6.11
CA ASN A 112 -18.68 -0.33 -7.29
C ASN A 112 -17.18 -0.50 -7.00
N LEU A 113 -16.42 -0.81 -8.05
CA LEU A 113 -14.96 -0.69 -8.03
C LEU A 113 -14.54 0.76 -8.29
N ALA A 114 -13.43 1.18 -7.70
CA ALA A 114 -12.88 2.53 -7.89
C ALA A 114 -12.30 2.71 -9.29
N SER A 115 -12.38 3.93 -9.82
CA SER A 115 -11.67 4.33 -11.04
C SER A 115 -10.16 4.26 -10.82
N ALA A 116 -9.44 3.68 -11.79
CA ALA A 116 -7.99 3.55 -11.72
C ALA A 116 -7.23 4.86 -11.94
N THR A 117 -7.89 5.93 -12.41
CA THR A 117 -7.23 7.20 -12.77
C THR A 117 -7.71 8.41 -11.98
N ALA A 118 -8.67 8.22 -11.06
CA ALA A 118 -9.35 9.33 -10.39
C ALA A 118 -8.57 9.94 -9.19
N ALA A 119 -7.50 9.31 -8.72
CA ALA A 119 -6.63 9.85 -7.67
C ALA A 119 -5.15 9.82 -8.11
N PRO A 120 -4.74 10.64 -9.09
CA PRO A 120 -3.33 10.73 -9.48
C PRO A 120 -2.52 11.41 -8.36
N ILE A 121 -1.40 10.81 -8.00
CA ILE A 121 -0.49 11.34 -6.98
C ILE A 121 0.96 11.31 -7.47
N SER A 122 1.84 12.03 -6.78
CA SER A 122 3.29 11.94 -6.98
C SER A 122 3.97 11.57 -5.67
N LEU A 123 4.73 10.47 -5.68
CA LEU A 123 5.56 10.03 -4.57
C LEU A 123 7.02 10.22 -4.96
N ASN A 124 7.70 11.19 -4.34
CA ASN A 124 9.09 11.55 -4.66
C ASN A 124 9.34 11.78 -6.17
N GLY A 125 8.43 12.51 -6.82
CA GLY A 125 8.49 12.82 -8.25
C GLY A 125 8.05 11.68 -9.17
N LYS A 126 7.69 10.50 -8.64
CA LYS A 126 7.19 9.36 -9.43
C LYS A 126 5.67 9.36 -9.41
N LYS A 127 5.04 9.31 -10.58
CA LYS A 127 3.59 9.22 -10.72
C LYS A 127 3.08 7.87 -10.17
N ALA A 128 2.00 7.92 -9.40
CA ALA A 128 1.25 6.76 -8.95
C ALA A 128 -0.25 7.10 -8.93
N TYR A 129 -1.08 6.10 -8.63
CA TYR A 129 -2.52 6.28 -8.47
C TYR A 129 -2.97 5.76 -7.10
N GLY A 130 -3.70 6.59 -6.36
CA GLY A 130 -4.45 6.18 -5.18
C GLY A 130 -5.79 5.56 -5.55
N VAL A 131 -6.57 5.18 -4.53
CA VAL A 131 -7.92 4.62 -4.69
C VAL A 131 -8.94 5.70 -4.34
N PHE A 132 -9.57 6.29 -5.36
CA PHE A 132 -10.64 7.26 -5.15
C PHE A 132 -11.95 6.54 -4.87
N ILE A 133 -12.44 6.64 -3.64
CA ILE A 133 -13.71 6.01 -3.21
C ILE A 133 -14.84 7.03 -3.33
N ALA A 134 -15.71 6.84 -4.31
CA ALA A 134 -16.98 7.56 -4.41
C ALA A 134 -18.06 6.88 -3.54
N PRO A 135 -19.17 7.56 -3.20
CA PRO A 135 -20.29 6.90 -2.54
C PRO A 135 -20.75 5.64 -3.29
N GLY A 136 -20.88 4.52 -2.57
CA GLY A 136 -21.22 3.22 -3.14
C GLY A 136 -20.04 2.47 -3.78
N THR A 137 -18.81 2.92 -3.59
CA THR A 137 -17.57 2.18 -3.90
C THR A 137 -17.03 1.55 -2.62
N GLY A 138 -16.61 0.29 -2.67
CA GLY A 138 -16.19 -0.43 -1.48
C GLY A 138 -15.39 -1.68 -1.82
N TYR A 139 -14.45 -2.01 -0.94
CA TYR A 139 -13.63 -3.20 -1.05
C TYR A 139 -13.69 -4.01 0.24
N ARG A 140 -13.65 -5.34 0.14
CA ARG A 140 -13.76 -6.22 1.31
C ARG A 140 -13.08 -7.55 1.10
N ASN A 141 -12.69 -8.18 2.21
CA ASN A 141 -12.35 -9.59 2.29
C ASN A 141 -12.97 -10.18 3.56
N ASN A 142 -13.93 -11.10 3.41
CA ASN A 142 -14.65 -11.73 4.53
C ASN A 142 -14.00 -13.04 5.00
N ALA A 143 -12.91 -13.47 4.39
CA ALA A 143 -12.20 -14.71 4.68
C ALA A 143 -10.71 -14.42 4.89
N ALA A 144 -10.41 -13.30 5.56
CA ALA A 144 -9.05 -12.91 5.87
C ALA A 144 -8.41 -13.89 6.87
N THR A 145 -7.12 -14.14 6.68
CA THR A 145 -6.31 -15.01 7.53
C THR A 145 -5.40 -14.18 8.41
N GLY A 146 -5.35 -14.49 9.71
CA GLY A 146 -4.42 -13.91 10.66
C GLY A 146 -4.63 -12.43 10.97
N THR A 147 -5.84 -11.92 10.76
CA THR A 147 -6.37 -10.69 11.39
C THR A 147 -6.84 -11.02 12.80
N ALA A 148 -6.78 -10.06 13.72
CA ALA A 148 -7.18 -10.28 15.11
C ALA A 148 -8.66 -10.64 15.22
N THR A 149 -9.00 -11.48 16.21
CA THR A 149 -10.37 -11.89 16.50
C THR A 149 -10.68 -11.77 17.99
N GLY A 150 -11.97 -11.61 18.33
CA GLY A 150 -12.38 -11.49 19.73
C GLY A 150 -11.78 -10.25 20.40
N ASP A 151 -10.96 -10.47 21.44
CA ASP A 151 -10.27 -9.44 22.22
C ASP A 151 -8.74 -9.44 21.96
N GLU A 152 -8.31 -10.04 20.85
CA GLU A 152 -6.91 -10.01 20.44
C GLU A 152 -6.48 -8.57 20.07
N PRO A 153 -5.26 -8.14 20.44
CA PRO A 153 -4.80 -6.79 20.13
C PRO A 153 -4.49 -6.62 18.64
N GLU A 154 -4.88 -5.49 18.06
CA GLU A 154 -4.52 -5.09 16.70
C GLU A 154 -4.15 -3.60 16.59
N GLY A 155 -3.37 -3.28 15.55
CA GLY A 155 -3.03 -1.92 15.17
C GLY A 155 -3.08 -1.78 13.66
N ILE A 156 -3.67 -0.69 13.18
CA ILE A 156 -3.85 -0.41 11.76
C ILE A 156 -3.52 1.04 11.47
N TYR A 157 -3.12 1.33 10.23
CA TYR A 157 -2.93 2.69 9.75
C TYR A 157 -3.30 2.77 8.26
N ALA A 158 -3.70 3.96 7.82
CA ALA A 158 -3.92 4.27 6.42
C ALA A 158 -3.56 5.73 6.14
N VAL A 159 -3.28 6.04 4.88
CA VAL A 159 -3.03 7.40 4.40
C VAL A 159 -4.19 7.80 3.49
N PHE A 160 -4.91 8.86 3.88
CA PHE A 160 -6.08 9.36 3.17
C PHE A 160 -5.91 10.81 2.72
N ASP A 161 -6.67 11.20 1.70
CA ASP A 161 -6.90 12.61 1.39
C ASP A 161 -7.90 13.19 2.40
N GLY A 162 -7.41 14.01 3.34
CA GLY A 162 -8.25 14.63 4.36
C GLY A 162 -9.32 15.59 3.82
N THR A 163 -9.29 15.94 2.54
CA THR A 163 -10.28 16.82 1.89
C THR A 163 -11.36 16.07 1.13
N HIS A 164 -11.19 14.75 0.90
CA HIS A 164 -12.18 13.91 0.22
C HIS A 164 -12.98 13.08 1.22
N HIS A 165 -14.08 13.66 1.70
CA HIS A 165 -14.99 13.02 2.67
C HIS A 165 -16.41 13.56 2.51
N ASN A 166 -17.37 12.96 3.20
CA ASN A 166 -18.74 13.45 3.29
C ASN A 166 -19.35 13.11 4.67
N GLY A 167 -20.62 13.49 4.88
CA GLY A 167 -21.35 13.19 6.12
C GLY A 167 -22.10 11.85 6.13
N GLY A 168 -21.90 11.00 5.12
CA GLY A 168 -22.55 9.70 5.01
C GLY A 168 -21.76 8.61 5.74
N CYS A 169 -22.48 7.62 6.28
CA CYS A 169 -21.84 6.41 6.78
C CYS A 169 -21.51 5.46 5.61
N CYS A 170 -20.31 4.88 5.54
CA CYS A 170 -19.10 5.18 6.32
C CYS A 170 -17.86 5.04 5.42
N PHE A 171 -16.77 5.71 5.76
CA PHE A 171 -15.48 5.59 5.07
C PHE A 171 -14.45 4.96 6.01
N ASP A 172 -14.42 3.63 6.02
CA ASP A 172 -13.69 2.84 7.00
C ASP A 172 -12.56 2.04 6.37
N TYR A 173 -11.54 1.75 7.16
CA TYR A 173 -10.48 0.79 6.86
C TYR A 173 -10.10 0.10 8.16
N GLY A 174 -10.26 -1.23 8.21
CA GLY A 174 -9.98 -2.00 9.42
C GLY A 174 -10.70 -3.36 9.45
N ASN A 175 -10.80 -3.89 10.67
CA ASN A 175 -11.43 -5.17 10.98
C ASN A 175 -12.97 -5.04 11.03
N ALA A 176 -13.71 -6.00 10.46
CA ALA A 176 -15.17 -5.91 10.28
C ALA A 176 -15.86 -7.25 9.96
#